data_AF-A0A963P8Z7-F1
#
_entry.id   AF-A0A963P8Z7-F1
#
_cell.length_a   1.000
_cell.length_b   1.000
_cell.length_c   1.000
_cell.angle_alpha   90.00
_cell.angle_beta   90.00
_cell.angle_gamma   90.00
#
_symmetry.space_group_name_H-M   'P 1'
#
loop_
_entity.id
_entity.type
_entity.pdbx_description
1 polymer ?
#
loop_
_entity_poly.entity_id
_entity_poly.type
_entity_poly.pdbx_seq_one_letter_code
_entity_poly.pdbx_strand_id
1 'polypeptide(L)'
;MPMAAPKPCTAPGCGVLVRDGSSRCSKHKVEAWVKKPTAAKRVTGSKLRAMRASLFRRQPLCVHCEAQGRVVLATQRDHIIPLADGGPDDDTNVQGLCVECHAVKSKAEAARGRNGGVRAAVLPNFLPASTVPVVVVCGPPGSGKSTYAQDHASPSDLVIDVDVIAARLSGKPLYHASHDERMMA
;
A
#
# COMPACT_ATOMS: atom_id res chain seq x y z
N MET A 1 -13.11 9.42 -50.98
CA MET A 1 -13.35 10.41 -49.90
C MET A 1 -12.08 11.22 -49.71
N PRO A 2 -12.12 12.56 -49.63
CA PRO A 2 -10.90 13.35 -49.41
C PRO A 2 -10.34 13.06 -48.02
N MET A 3 -9.02 12.84 -47.92
CA MET A 3 -8.33 12.73 -46.63
C MET A 3 -7.99 14.11 -46.08
N ALA A 4 -8.05 14.26 -44.76
CA ALA A 4 -7.66 15.50 -44.10
C ALA A 4 -6.20 15.86 -44.42
N ALA A 5 -5.94 17.16 -44.62
CA ALA A 5 -4.59 17.65 -44.83
C ALA A 5 -3.70 17.33 -43.62
N PRO A 6 -2.41 16.96 -43.83
CA PRO A 6 -1.47 16.73 -42.76
C PRO A 6 -1.33 17.97 -41.86
N LYS A 7 -1.32 17.77 -40.54
CA LYS A 7 -1.15 18.86 -39.57
C LYS A 7 0.30 18.87 -39.07
N PRO A 8 0.86 20.04 -38.67
CA PRO A 8 2.14 20.06 -37.99
C PRO A 8 2.02 19.49 -36.57
N CYS A 9 3.10 18.88 -36.09
CA CYS A 9 3.26 18.46 -34.70
C CYS A 9 3.11 19.67 -33.76
N THR A 10 2.37 19.52 -32.66
CA THR A 10 2.12 20.59 -31.68
C THR A 10 3.21 20.76 -30.62
N ALA A 11 4.33 20.03 -30.72
CA ALA A 11 5.45 20.18 -29.80
C ALA A 11 6.22 21.48 -30.13
N PRO A 12 6.62 22.28 -29.13
CA PRO A 12 7.36 23.53 -29.36
C PRO A 12 8.61 23.28 -30.22
N GLY A 13 8.77 24.04 -31.31
CA GLY A 13 9.90 23.92 -32.23
C GLY A 13 9.87 22.71 -33.18
N CYS A 14 8.83 21.89 -33.19
CA CYS A 14 8.72 20.73 -34.07
C CYS A 14 7.82 21.00 -35.29
N GLY A 15 8.40 20.99 -36.49
CA GLY A 15 7.67 21.18 -37.76
C GLY A 15 7.21 19.89 -38.47
N VAL A 16 7.38 18.72 -37.85
CA VAL A 16 7.08 17.42 -38.49
C VAL A 16 5.59 17.29 -38.78
N LEU A 17 5.23 16.92 -40.01
CA LEU A 17 3.83 16.72 -40.43
C LEU A 17 3.31 15.34 -39.99
N VAL A 18 2.18 15.34 -39.30
CA VAL A 18 1.44 14.16 -38.85
C VAL A 18 0.26 13.88 -39.77
N ARG A 19 0.10 12.61 -40.15
CA ARG A 19 -0.88 12.12 -41.15
C ARG A 19 -1.88 11.12 -40.58
N ASP A 20 -1.60 10.61 -39.37
CA ASP A 20 -2.37 9.59 -38.65
C ASP A 20 -3.49 10.17 -37.77
N GLY A 21 -3.75 11.48 -37.89
CA GLY A 21 -4.72 12.19 -37.06
C GLY A 21 -4.22 12.53 -35.64
N SER A 22 -2.99 12.13 -35.29
CA SER A 22 -2.38 12.54 -34.02
C SER A 22 -2.02 14.04 -34.03
N SER A 23 -1.83 14.62 -32.85
CA SER A 23 -1.36 16.00 -32.69
C SER A 23 0.16 16.10 -32.51
N ARG A 24 0.86 14.96 -32.41
CA ARG A 24 2.30 14.88 -32.12
C ARG A 24 2.96 13.75 -32.88
N CYS A 25 4.16 14.00 -33.42
CA CYS A 25 4.93 12.99 -34.14
C CYS A 25 5.42 11.86 -33.22
N SER A 26 5.97 10.79 -33.80
CA SER A 26 6.51 9.64 -33.06
C SER A 26 7.55 10.03 -32.00
N LYS A 27 8.37 11.06 -32.24
CA LYS A 27 9.36 11.58 -31.27
C LYS A 27 8.73 12.32 -30.08
N HIS A 28 7.50 12.79 -30.22
CA HIS A 28 6.79 13.58 -29.21
C HIS A 28 5.51 12.91 -28.72
N LYS A 29 5.39 11.60 -28.92
CA LYS A 29 4.26 10.83 -28.45
C LYS A 29 4.28 10.85 -26.92
N VAL A 30 3.27 11.46 -26.32
CA VAL A 30 3.05 11.32 -24.88
C VAL A 30 2.49 9.94 -24.66
N GLU A 31 3.07 9.20 -23.71
CA GLU A 31 2.53 7.91 -23.33
C GLU A 31 1.10 8.10 -22.83
N ALA A 32 0.18 7.28 -23.34
CA ALA A 32 -1.19 7.31 -22.87
C ALA A 32 -1.20 7.03 -21.36
N TRP A 33 -1.91 7.85 -20.60
CA TRP A 33 -2.05 7.62 -19.17
C TRP A 33 -2.71 6.26 -18.93
N VAL A 34 -1.90 5.28 -18.53
CA VAL A 34 -2.37 3.94 -18.21
C VAL A 34 -3.05 4.00 -16.85
N LYS A 35 -4.38 3.83 -16.83
CA LYS A 35 -5.12 3.63 -15.60
C LYS A 35 -4.50 2.44 -14.87
N LYS A 36 -3.97 2.67 -13.65
CA LYS A 36 -3.64 1.58 -12.73
C LYS A 36 -4.88 0.68 -12.60
N PRO A 37 -4.72 -0.66 -12.54
CA PRO A 37 -5.86 -1.54 -12.33
C PRO A 37 -6.56 -1.11 -11.05
N THR A 38 -7.78 -0.61 -11.20
CA THR A 38 -8.65 -0.30 -10.06
C THR A 38 -8.96 -1.60 -9.33
N ALA A 39 -9.00 -1.54 -8.00
CA ALA A 39 -9.38 -2.67 -7.15
C ALA A 39 -10.55 -3.47 -7.76
N ALA A 40 -10.46 -4.79 -7.75
CA ALA A 40 -11.43 -5.68 -8.36
C ALA A 40 -12.86 -5.26 -7.97
N LYS A 41 -13.76 -5.16 -8.97
CA LYS A 41 -15.12 -4.69 -8.74
C LYS A 41 -15.84 -5.67 -7.81
N ARG A 42 -16.16 -5.22 -6.59
CA ARG A 42 -16.89 -6.01 -5.59
C ARG A 42 -18.26 -6.41 -6.14
N VAL A 43 -18.62 -7.68 -5.96
CA VAL A 43 -19.95 -8.18 -6.31
C VAL A 43 -20.99 -7.70 -5.31
N THR A 44 -22.11 -7.19 -5.79
CA THR A 44 -23.19 -6.61 -4.99
C THR A 44 -24.56 -7.21 -5.36
N GLY A 45 -25.61 -6.84 -4.61
CA GLY A 45 -27.00 -7.13 -4.99
C GLY A 45 -27.44 -8.59 -4.83
N SER A 46 -28.27 -9.08 -5.77
CA SER A 46 -28.82 -10.45 -5.76
C SER A 46 -27.73 -11.53 -5.87
N LYS A 47 -26.72 -11.30 -6.71
CA LYS A 47 -25.58 -12.21 -6.86
C LYS A 47 -24.83 -12.40 -5.54
N LEU A 48 -24.58 -11.31 -4.81
CA LEU A 48 -23.96 -11.38 -3.48
C LEU A 48 -24.81 -12.20 -2.49
N ARG A 49 -26.14 -12.02 -2.49
CA ARG A 49 -27.05 -12.79 -1.64
C ARG A 49 -26.99 -14.29 -1.95
N ALA A 50 -27.00 -14.66 -3.23
CA ALA A 50 -26.88 -16.05 -3.66
C ALA A 50 -25.54 -16.67 -3.25
N MET A 51 -24.43 -15.95 -3.45
CA MET A 51 -23.10 -16.40 -3.04
C MET A 51 -22.98 -16.54 -1.52
N ARG A 52 -23.54 -15.61 -0.73
CA ARG A 52 -23.58 -15.72 0.73
C ARG A 52 -24.37 -16.95 1.19
N ALA A 53 -25.53 -17.19 0.58
CA ALA A 53 -26.35 -18.36 0.92
C ALA A 53 -25.63 -19.69 0.57
N SER A 54 -24.96 -19.74 -0.59
CA SER A 54 -24.13 -20.89 -0.99
C SER A 54 -22.98 -21.13 -0.01
N LEU A 55 -22.25 -20.08 0.37
CA LEU A 55 -21.16 -20.14 1.33
C LEU A 55 -21.61 -20.69 2.68
N PHE A 56 -22.68 -20.16 3.26
CA PHE A 56 -23.13 -20.62 4.57
C PHE A 56 -23.81 -21.99 4.55
N ARG A 57 -24.23 -22.47 3.37
CA ARG A 57 -24.69 -23.86 3.22
C ARG A 57 -23.53 -24.86 3.25
N ARG A 58 -22.42 -24.53 2.58
CA ARG A 58 -21.22 -25.39 2.55
C ARG A 58 -20.33 -25.25 3.79
N GLN A 59 -20.35 -24.06 4.40
CA GLN A 59 -19.53 -23.68 5.54
C GLN A 59 -20.38 -22.92 6.56
N PRO A 60 -21.21 -23.64 7.34
CA PRO A 60 -22.14 -23.01 8.29
C PRO A 60 -21.43 -22.46 9.55
N LEU A 61 -20.22 -22.95 9.84
CA LEU A 61 -19.43 -22.55 11.01
C LEU A 61 -18.33 -21.55 10.64
N CYS A 62 -17.94 -20.75 11.64
CA CYS A 62 -16.80 -19.86 11.55
C CYS A 62 -15.51 -20.69 11.48
N VAL A 63 -14.76 -20.57 10.38
CA VAL A 63 -13.55 -21.37 10.16
C VAL A 63 -12.46 -21.13 11.20
N HIS A 64 -12.34 -19.91 11.73
CA HIS A 64 -11.37 -19.60 12.79
C HIS A 64 -11.77 -20.20 14.14
N CYS A 65 -13.07 -20.24 14.45
CA CYS A 65 -13.55 -20.87 15.67
C CYS A 65 -13.42 -22.40 15.57
N GLU A 66 -13.78 -22.97 14.43
CA GLU A 66 -13.69 -24.40 14.17
C GLU A 66 -12.25 -24.91 14.26
N ALA A 67 -11.28 -24.17 13.71
CA ALA A 67 -9.86 -24.45 13.85
C ALA A 67 -9.35 -24.44 15.32
N GLN A 68 -10.09 -23.78 16.21
CA GLN A 68 -9.83 -23.72 17.66
C GLN A 68 -10.71 -24.71 18.45
N GLY A 69 -11.44 -25.60 17.79
CA GLY A 69 -12.35 -26.56 18.42
C GLY A 69 -13.65 -25.94 18.95
N ARG A 70 -14.01 -24.72 18.53
CA ARG A 70 -15.23 -24.02 18.94
C ARG A 70 -16.29 -24.07 17.85
N VAL A 71 -17.52 -24.43 18.22
CA VAL A 71 -18.67 -24.45 17.30
C VAL A 71 -19.40 -23.10 17.37
N VAL A 72 -19.14 -22.23 16.41
CA VAL A 72 -19.77 -20.90 16.30
C VAL A 72 -20.25 -20.70 14.88
N LEU A 73 -21.47 -20.20 14.69
CA LEU A 73 -22.04 -19.94 13.37
C LEU A 73 -21.26 -18.84 12.63
N ALA A 74 -21.07 -19.05 11.32
CA ALA A 74 -20.59 -18.01 10.42
C ALA A 74 -21.74 -17.05 10.09
N THR A 75 -21.50 -15.75 10.24
CA THR A 75 -22.46 -14.70 9.91
C THR A 75 -21.95 -13.76 8.81
N GLN A 76 -20.64 -13.74 8.59
CA GLN A 76 -19.95 -12.87 7.66
C GLN A 76 -19.28 -13.67 6.54
N ARG A 77 -19.52 -13.25 5.28
CA ARG A 77 -18.72 -13.67 4.12
C ARG A 77 -17.55 -12.72 4.02
N ASP A 78 -16.35 -13.27 4.07
CA ASP A 78 -15.12 -12.50 4.06
C ASP A 78 -14.09 -13.08 3.10
N HIS A 79 -13.23 -12.23 2.54
CA HIS A 79 -12.24 -12.65 1.53
C HIS A 79 -10.97 -13.18 2.21
N ILE A 80 -10.50 -14.39 1.87
CA ILE A 80 -9.27 -14.96 2.46
C ILE A 80 -8.08 -14.05 2.21
N ILE A 81 -7.88 -13.66 0.95
CA ILE A 81 -6.98 -12.61 0.50
C ILE A 81 -7.83 -11.36 0.22
N PRO A 82 -7.56 -10.21 0.87
CA PRO A 82 -8.33 -8.98 0.62
C PRO A 82 -8.32 -8.57 -0.86
N LEU A 83 -9.43 -7.97 -1.32
CA LEU A 83 -9.50 -7.38 -2.67
C LEU A 83 -8.43 -6.31 -2.89
N ALA A 84 -8.06 -5.58 -1.82
CA ALA A 84 -7.00 -4.57 -1.86
C ALA A 84 -5.61 -5.17 -2.15
N ASP A 85 -5.40 -6.44 -1.79
CA ASP A 85 -4.16 -7.17 -1.98
C ASP A 85 -4.21 -8.05 -3.25
N GLY A 86 -5.20 -7.84 -4.12
CA GLY A 86 -5.35 -8.57 -5.38
C GLY A 86 -6.10 -9.90 -5.28
N GLY A 87 -6.77 -10.18 -4.16
CA GLY A 87 -7.61 -11.36 -4.02
C GLY A 87 -8.82 -11.35 -4.96
N PRO A 88 -9.16 -12.46 -5.63
CA PRO A 88 -10.34 -12.53 -6.49
C PRO A 88 -11.64 -12.51 -5.67
N ASP A 89 -12.74 -12.05 -6.28
CA ASP A 89 -14.08 -12.04 -5.65
C ASP A 89 -14.93 -13.24 -6.14
N ASP A 90 -14.42 -14.45 -5.92
CA ASP A 90 -15.07 -15.72 -6.27
C ASP A 90 -15.11 -16.71 -5.08
N ASP A 91 -15.62 -17.92 -5.32
CA ASP A 91 -15.82 -18.92 -4.27
C ASP A 91 -14.52 -19.53 -3.72
N THR A 92 -13.40 -19.36 -4.42
CA THR A 92 -12.07 -19.88 -4.01
C THR A 92 -11.41 -19.01 -2.96
N ASN A 93 -11.77 -17.73 -2.90
CA ASN A 93 -11.15 -16.74 -2.02
C ASN A 93 -12.10 -16.21 -0.95
N VAL A 94 -13.12 -16.98 -0.54
CA VAL A 94 -14.09 -16.56 0.48
C VAL A 94 -14.23 -17.59 1.60
N GLN A 95 -14.46 -17.07 2.80
CA GLN A 95 -14.64 -17.85 4.02
C GLN A 95 -15.78 -17.29 4.89
N GLY A 96 -16.41 -18.17 5.67
CA GLY A 96 -17.41 -17.85 6.66
C GLY A 96 -16.78 -17.54 8.01
N LEU A 97 -17.04 -16.36 8.55
CA LEU A 97 -16.55 -15.92 9.86
C LEU A 97 -17.69 -15.47 10.77
N CYS A 98 -17.52 -15.62 12.09
CA CYS A 98 -18.36 -14.92 13.07
C CYS A 98 -17.96 -13.44 13.15
N VAL A 99 -18.80 -12.62 13.79
CA VAL A 99 -18.58 -11.17 13.92
C VAL A 99 -17.24 -10.86 14.60
N GLU A 100 -16.89 -11.59 15.65
CA GLU A 100 -15.66 -11.39 16.43
C GLU A 100 -14.40 -11.71 15.60
N CYS A 101 -14.36 -12.89 14.99
CA CYS A 101 -13.22 -13.32 14.17
C CYS A 101 -13.05 -12.42 12.94
N HIS A 102 -14.16 -11.99 12.34
CA HIS A 102 -14.14 -11.00 11.26
C HIS A 102 -13.55 -9.68 11.74
N ALA A 103 -13.98 -9.15 12.89
CA ALA A 103 -13.46 -7.90 13.43
C ALA A 103 -11.96 -7.97 13.74
N VAL A 104 -11.48 -9.09 14.29
CA VAL A 104 -10.05 -9.34 14.53
C VAL A 104 -9.28 -9.32 13.21
N LYS A 105 -9.76 -10.05 12.21
CA LYS A 105 -9.12 -10.09 10.89
C LYS A 105 -9.10 -8.72 10.21
N SER A 106 -10.23 -8.01 10.16
CA SER A 106 -10.29 -6.66 9.59
C SER A 106 -9.34 -5.69 10.28
N LYS A 107 -9.17 -5.79 11.61
CA LYS A 107 -8.19 -4.97 12.35
C LYS A 107 -6.75 -5.31 11.96
N ALA A 108 -6.41 -6.60 11.87
CA ALA A 108 -5.08 -7.06 11.45
C ALA A 108 -4.76 -6.62 10.01
N GLU A 109 -5.73 -6.72 9.10
CA GLU A 109 -5.60 -6.25 7.72
C GLU A 109 -5.49 -4.74 7.62
N ALA A 110 -6.26 -3.99 8.40
CA ALA A 110 -6.13 -2.54 8.46
C ALA A 110 -4.75 -2.12 9.00
N ALA A 111 -4.20 -2.84 9.99
CA ALA A 111 -2.84 -2.62 10.47
C ALA A 111 -1.80 -2.94 9.39
N ARG A 112 -1.98 -4.04 8.63
CA ARG A 112 -1.13 -4.38 7.48
C ARG A 112 -1.22 -3.34 6.37
N GLY A 113 -2.41 -2.84 6.06
CA GLY A 113 -2.63 -1.77 5.09
C GLY A 113 -2.02 -0.43 5.50
N ARG A 114 -1.99 -0.12 6.80
CA ARG A 114 -1.25 1.02 7.36
C ARG A 114 0.27 0.82 7.29
N ASN A 115 0.75 -0.40 7.49
CA ASN A 115 2.17 -0.76 7.26
C ASN A 115 2.53 -0.82 5.76
N GLY A 116 1.56 -0.91 4.85
CA GLY A 116 1.72 -0.65 3.42
C GLY A 116 1.96 0.82 3.06
N GLY A 117 1.93 1.71 4.06
CA GLY A 117 2.14 3.15 3.98
C GLY A 117 3.56 3.62 4.28
N VAL A 118 4.57 2.74 4.31
CA VAL A 118 5.97 3.16 4.17
C VAL A 118 6.63 2.35 3.06
N ARG A 119 6.16 2.54 1.82
CA ARG A 119 7.14 2.54 0.74
C ARG A 119 8.01 3.75 1.01
N ALA A 120 9.24 3.48 1.47
CA ALA A 120 10.34 4.39 1.32
C ALA A 120 10.17 5.14 -0.01
N ALA A 121 10.32 6.46 0.07
CA ALA A 121 10.43 7.36 -1.06
C ALA A 121 10.99 6.63 -2.27
N VAL A 122 10.32 6.75 -3.43
CA VAL A 122 10.79 6.36 -4.77
C VAL A 122 12.29 6.08 -4.75
N LEU A 123 12.68 4.81 -4.59
CA LEU A 123 14.08 4.44 -4.63
C LEU A 123 14.60 4.87 -6.00
N PRO A 124 15.64 5.72 -6.08
CA PRO A 124 16.16 6.17 -7.36
C PRO A 124 16.51 4.97 -8.25
N ASN A 125 16.22 5.04 -9.55
CA ASN A 125 16.40 3.92 -10.49
C ASN A 125 17.84 3.38 -10.58
N PHE A 126 18.83 4.08 -10.02
CA PHE A 126 20.24 3.65 -9.96
C PHE A 126 20.58 2.80 -8.73
N LEU A 127 19.70 2.73 -7.72
CA LEU A 127 19.91 1.93 -6.53
C LEU A 127 19.31 0.53 -6.76
N PRO A 128 20.12 -0.54 -6.80
CA PRO A 128 19.60 -1.89 -6.94
C PRO A 128 18.73 -2.26 -5.73
N ALA A 129 17.78 -3.17 -5.95
CA ALA A 129 16.98 -3.70 -4.86
C ALA A 129 17.90 -4.35 -3.81
N SER A 130 17.72 -3.95 -2.54
CA SER A 130 18.51 -4.50 -1.44
C SER A 130 18.33 -6.02 -1.34
N THR A 131 19.44 -6.75 -1.21
CA THR A 131 19.44 -8.20 -0.94
C THR A 131 19.07 -8.54 0.51
N VAL A 132 19.10 -7.55 1.40
CA VAL A 132 18.66 -7.65 2.79
C VAL A 132 17.39 -6.83 3.01
N PRO A 133 16.48 -7.25 3.91
CA PRO A 133 15.32 -6.45 4.29
C PRO A 133 15.76 -5.06 4.78
N VAL A 134 15.14 -4.00 4.25
CA VAL A 134 15.39 -2.61 4.66
C VAL A 134 14.09 -2.05 5.23
N VAL A 135 14.14 -1.57 6.48
CA VAL A 135 13.04 -0.87 7.14
C VAL A 135 13.43 0.59 7.29
N VAL A 136 12.60 1.50 6.77
CA VAL A 136 12.80 2.94 6.90
C VAL A 136 11.78 3.50 7.89
N VAL A 137 12.26 4.11 8.97
CA VAL A 137 11.42 4.77 9.97
C VAL A 137 11.46 6.28 9.72
N CYS A 138 10.34 6.87 9.29
CA CYS A 138 10.23 8.29 8.97
C CYS A 138 9.05 8.96 9.67
N GLY A 139 9.18 10.24 10.02
CA GLY A 139 8.15 11.00 10.73
C GLY A 139 8.65 12.37 11.20
N PRO A 140 7.76 13.21 11.76
CA PRO A 140 8.11 14.55 12.24
C PRO A 140 9.13 14.53 13.39
N PRO A 141 9.85 15.65 13.66
CA PRO A 141 10.78 15.73 14.79
C PRO A 141 10.06 15.47 16.12
N GLY A 142 10.72 14.79 17.06
CA GLY A 142 10.16 14.48 18.38
C GLY A 142 9.08 13.38 18.42
N SER A 143 8.72 12.76 17.29
CA SER A 143 7.65 11.73 17.25
C SER A 143 8.06 10.34 17.77
N GLY A 144 9.20 10.21 18.44
CA GLY A 144 9.69 8.94 18.99
C GLY A 144 10.33 7.96 17.99
N LYS A 145 10.80 8.43 16.83
CA LYS A 145 11.40 7.58 15.77
C LYS A 145 12.61 6.78 16.26
N SER A 146 13.53 7.45 16.95
CA SER A 146 14.74 6.82 17.51
C SER A 146 14.38 5.77 18.56
N THR A 147 13.41 6.06 19.42
CA THR A 147 12.87 5.09 20.38
C THR A 147 12.24 3.89 19.68
N TYR A 148 11.40 4.13 18.67
CA TYR A 148 10.80 3.06 17.88
C TYR A 148 11.84 2.16 17.22
N ALA A 149 12.87 2.74 16.60
CA ALA A 149 13.95 1.98 15.97
C ALA A 149 14.72 1.12 16.98
N GLN A 150 14.97 1.62 18.18
CA GLN A 150 15.65 0.86 19.24
C GLN A 150 14.77 -0.28 19.79
N ASP A 151 13.49 -0.01 20.05
CA ASP A 151 12.57 -0.99 20.64
C ASP A 151 12.20 -2.13 19.69
N HIS A 152 12.29 -1.91 18.37
CA HIS A 152 11.86 -2.87 17.35
C HIS A 152 13.03 -3.51 16.59
N ALA A 153 14.28 -3.12 16.88
CA ALA A 153 15.46 -3.74 16.29
C ALA A 153 15.80 -5.07 17.00
N SER A 154 16.05 -6.10 16.21
CA SER A 154 16.67 -7.34 16.67
C SER A 154 18.18 -7.12 16.90
N PRO A 155 18.84 -7.89 17.78
CA PRO A 155 20.30 -7.87 17.94
C PRO A 155 21.09 -8.13 16.65
N SER A 156 20.46 -8.76 15.64
CA SER A 156 21.04 -9.00 14.31
C SER A 156 20.94 -7.82 13.35
N ASP A 157 20.21 -6.76 13.71
CA ASP A 157 19.88 -5.68 12.80
C ASP A 157 20.95 -4.58 12.83
N LEU A 158 21.27 -4.04 11.65
CA LEU A 158 22.06 -2.83 11.53
C LEU A 158 21.16 -1.61 11.62
N VAL A 159 21.16 -0.92 12.76
CA VAL A 159 20.39 0.31 12.96
C VAL A 159 21.19 1.53 12.55
N ILE A 160 20.70 2.26 11.54
CA ILE A 160 21.28 3.53 11.08
C ILE A 160 20.32 4.66 11.50
N ASP A 161 20.54 5.23 12.69
CA ASP A 161 19.78 6.36 13.20
C ASP A 161 20.56 7.66 12.97
N VAL A 162 20.01 8.53 12.12
CA VAL A 162 20.65 9.80 11.72
C VAL A 162 20.78 10.76 12.90
N ASP A 163 19.80 10.79 13.81
CA ASP A 163 19.83 11.68 14.97
C ASP A 163 20.93 11.21 15.94
N VAL A 164 21.05 9.89 16.15
CA VAL A 164 22.12 9.29 16.97
C VAL A 164 23.50 9.51 16.35
N ILE A 165 23.64 9.32 15.05
CA ILE A 165 24.89 9.57 14.33
C ILE A 165 25.27 11.05 14.45
N ALA A 166 24.34 11.97 14.20
CA ALA A 166 24.59 13.41 14.29
C ALA A 166 25.00 13.83 15.71
N ALA A 167 24.32 13.32 16.75
CA ALA A 167 24.67 13.56 18.15
C ALA A 167 26.10 13.09 18.46
N ARG A 168 26.44 11.86 18.07
CA ARG A 168 27.79 11.31 18.30
C ARG A 168 28.88 12.05 17.54
N LEU A 169 28.64 12.41 16.28
CA LEU A 169 29.59 13.17 15.46
C LEU A 169 29.80 14.60 15.97
N SER A 170 28.74 15.23 16.46
CA SER A 170 28.80 16.61 16.97
C SER A 170 29.20 16.72 18.44
N GLY A 171 29.22 15.61 19.18
CA GLY A 171 29.42 15.59 20.63
C GLY A 171 28.26 16.21 21.43
N LYS A 172 27.14 16.53 20.77
CA LYS A 172 25.95 17.08 21.43
C LYS A 172 25.04 15.94 21.92
N PRO A 173 24.31 16.13 23.03
CA PRO A 173 23.32 15.16 23.48
C PRO A 173 22.22 14.97 22.43
N LEU A 174 21.67 13.75 22.37
CA LEU A 174 20.64 13.35 21.41
C LEU A 174 19.36 14.21 21.50
N TYR A 175 19.06 14.66 22.71
CA TYR A 175 17.94 15.55 22.99
C TYR A 175 18.46 16.75 23.79
N HIS A 176 18.38 17.94 23.19
CA HIS A 176 18.48 19.18 23.94
C HIS A 176 17.10 19.56 24.45
N ALA A 177 16.92 19.51 25.76
CA ALA A 177 15.91 20.31 26.43
C ALA A 177 16.62 21.09 27.52
N SER A 178 17.26 22.20 27.18
CA SER A 178 17.51 23.22 28.19
C SER A 178 16.20 23.99 28.37
N HIS A 179 15.77 24.18 29.61
CA HIS A 179 14.61 25.03 29.93
C HIS A 179 14.83 26.48 29.47
N ASP A 180 16.08 26.90 29.32
CA ASP A 180 16.48 28.29 29.04
C ASP A 180 16.29 28.70 27.57
N GLU A 181 16.42 27.79 26.60
CA GLU A 181 16.27 28.12 25.17
C GLU A 181 14.81 28.34 24.73
N ARG A 182 13.82 27.93 25.55
CA ARG A 182 12.39 28.13 25.28
C ARG A 182 11.88 29.55 25.60
N MET A 183 12.66 30.36 26.31
CA MET A 183 12.24 31.67 26.82
C MET A 183 12.78 32.87 26.00
N MET A 184 13.49 32.62 24.89
CA MET A 184 14.06 33.68 24.04
C MET A 184 13.62 33.62 22.56
N ALA A 185 12.45 33.06 22.26
CA ALA A 185 11.80 33.16 20.95
C ALA A 185 10.44 33.84 21.07
#